data_AF-A0A820FJE3-F1
#
_entry.id   AF-A0A820FJE3-F1
#
_cell.length_a   1.000
_cell.length_b   1.000
_cell.length_c   1.000
_cell.angle_alpha   90.00
_cell.angle_beta   90.00
_cell.angle_gamma   90.00
#
_symmetry.space_group_name_H-M   'P 1'
#
loop_
_entity.id
_entity.type
_entity.pdbx_description
1 polymer ?
#
loop_
_entity_poly.entity_id
_entity_poly.type
_entity_poly.pdbx_seq_one_letter_code
_entity_poly.pdbx_strand_id
1 'polypeptide(L)'
;GYYRIDQFIITQHPMMNTIIDFWQMIWNTNANIIVSLYGDEKSQSDVPDFWPLANQIMNCGSFIVCLTNEYFEYEYIYRDFLLRSVEV
;
A
#
# COMPACT_ATOMS: atom_id res chain seq x y z
N GLY A 1 8.62 6.41 16.81
CA GLY A 1 10.09 6.34 16.86
C GLY A 1 10.65 7.49 17.66
N TYR A 2 11.89 7.33 18.12
CA TYR A 2 12.69 8.18 19.02
C TYR A 2 12.05 8.54 20.39
N TYR A 3 10.80 9.02 20.43
CA TYR A 3 10.07 9.33 21.67
C TYR A 3 8.66 8.72 21.74
N ARG A 4 8.30 7.89 20.78
CA ARG A 4 6.98 7.24 20.71
C ARG A 4 7.15 5.77 20.34
N ILE A 5 6.60 4.90 21.19
CA ILE A 5 6.51 3.45 21.00
C ILE A 5 5.47 3.18 19.88
N ASP A 6 5.63 2.08 19.13
CA ASP A 6 4.68 1.58 18.11
C ASP A 6 4.29 2.53 16.97
N GLN A 7 5.20 3.39 16.52
CA GLN A 7 4.91 4.29 15.38
C GLN A 7 5.17 3.69 14.01
N PHE A 8 5.85 2.56 13.93
CA PHE A 8 6.25 1.97 12.66
C PHE A 8 5.89 0.50 12.65
N ILE A 9 5.35 0.07 11.52
CA ILE A 9 5.18 -1.34 11.18
C ILE A 9 6.21 -1.62 10.10
N ILE A 10 7.14 -2.53 10.37
CA ILE A 10 8.13 -2.98 9.40
C ILE A 10 7.66 -4.32 8.86
N THR A 11 7.54 -4.42 7.54
CA THR A 11 7.13 -5.64 6.86
C THR A 11 7.94 -5.84 5.59
N GLN A 12 7.92 -7.06 5.07
CA GLN A 12 8.45 -7.38 3.74
C GLN A 12 7.54 -6.82 2.64
N HIS A 13 8.04 -6.76 1.41
CA HIS A 13 7.20 -6.48 0.24
C HIS A 13 6.09 -7.55 0.13
N PRO A 14 4.82 -7.18 -0.10
CA PRO A 14 3.74 -8.15 -0.20
C PRO A 14 3.96 -9.16 -1.34
N MET A 15 3.78 -10.45 -1.05
CA MET A 15 3.77 -11.49 -2.07
C MET A 15 2.40 -11.53 -2.73
N MET A 16 2.29 -12.11 -3.93
CA MET A 16 1.03 -12.19 -4.69
C MET A 16 -0.16 -12.72 -3.85
N ASN A 17 0.09 -13.70 -2.98
CA ASN A 17 -0.93 -14.30 -2.13
C ASN A 17 -1.19 -13.56 -0.82
N THR A 18 -0.43 -12.50 -0.49
CA THR A 18 -0.55 -11.73 0.77
C THR A 18 -0.86 -10.24 0.53
N ILE A 19 -1.15 -9.84 -0.72
CA ILE A 19 -1.50 -8.44 -1.04
C ILE A 19 -2.74 -7.99 -0.26
N ILE A 20 -3.76 -8.85 -0.17
CA ILE A 20 -4.98 -8.53 0.58
C ILE A 20 -4.70 -8.42 2.08
N ASP A 21 -3.90 -9.34 2.63
CA ASP A 21 -3.49 -9.31 4.05
C ASP A 21 -2.74 -8.02 4.39
N PHE A 22 -1.89 -7.54 3.48
CA PHE A 22 -1.18 -6.27 3.63
C PHE A 22 -2.15 -5.09 3.76
N TRP A 23 -3.14 -4.96 2.87
CA TRP A 23 -4.11 -3.87 2.98
C TRP A 23 -5.01 -3.99 4.21
N GLN A 24 -5.37 -5.22 4.61
CA GLN A 24 -6.09 -5.44 5.86
C GLN A 24 -5.28 -4.99 7.08
N MET A 25 -3.96 -5.22 7.09
CA MET A 25 -3.07 -4.70 8.13
C MET A 25 -3.09 -3.16 8.15
N ILE A 26 -3.00 -2.50 7.00
CA ILE A 26 -3.07 -1.02 6.90
C ILE A 26 -4.39 -0.49 7.46
N TRP A 27 -5.51 -1.09 7.06
CA TRP A 27 -6.84 -0.74 7.56
C TRP A 27 -6.97 -0.93 9.08
N ASN A 28 -6.58 -2.11 9.59
CA ASN A 28 -6.74 -2.46 11.01
C ASN A 28 -5.84 -1.63 11.94
N THR A 29 -4.67 -1.23 11.45
CA THR A 29 -3.73 -0.40 12.21
C THR A 29 -3.94 1.09 12.01
N ASN A 30 -4.88 1.48 11.15
CA ASN A 30 -5.14 2.87 10.76
C ASN A 30 -3.85 3.58 10.31
N ALA A 31 -3.07 2.90 9.47
CA ALA A 31 -1.83 3.45 8.95
C ALA A 31 -2.12 4.39 7.77
N ASN A 32 -1.69 5.65 7.87
CA ASN A 32 -1.98 6.68 6.86
C ASN A 32 -0.88 6.83 5.81
N ILE A 33 0.33 6.33 6.08
CA ILE A 33 1.49 6.51 5.21
C ILE A 33 2.15 5.14 5.01
N ILE A 34 2.35 4.78 3.76
CA ILE A 34 3.11 3.61 3.34
C ILE A 34 4.39 4.14 2.69
N VAL A 35 5.55 3.80 3.26
CA VAL A 35 6.84 4.07 2.64
C VAL A 35 7.34 2.76 2.05
N SER A 36 7.40 2.68 0.73
CA SER A 36 8.02 1.55 0.05
C SER A 36 9.42 1.92 -0.38
N LEU A 37 10.39 1.12 0.07
CA LEU A 37 11.79 1.24 -0.32
C LEU A 37 12.05 0.19 -1.40
N TYR A 38 11.79 0.55 -2.66
CA TYR A 38 12.09 -0.33 -3.78
C TYR A 38 13.61 -0.43 -3.99
N GLY A 39 14.11 -1.63 -4.28
CA GLY A 39 15.47 -1.83 -4.77
C GLY A 39 15.60 -1.46 -6.25
N ASP A 40 16.83 -1.50 -6.77
CA ASP A 40 17.17 -1.18 -8.17
C ASP A 40 16.19 -1.79 -9.19
N GLU A 41 16.00 -1.10 -10.33
CA GLU A 41 15.04 -1.44 -11.40
C GLU A 41 15.06 -2.91 -11.86
N LYS A 42 16.20 -3.62 -11.72
CA LYS A 42 16.30 -5.06 -12.02
C LYS A 42 15.44 -5.95 -11.12
N SER A 43 15.06 -5.46 -9.94
CA SER A 43 14.18 -6.15 -9.00
C SER A 43 12.69 -5.86 -9.23
N GLN A 44 12.35 -4.90 -10.10
CA GLN A 44 10.95 -4.52 -10.38
C GLN A 44 10.20 -5.57 -11.21
N SER A 45 10.86 -6.36 -12.06
CA SER A 45 10.16 -7.31 -12.94
C SER A 45 9.57 -8.51 -12.21
N ASP A 46 10.13 -8.86 -11.05
CA ASP A 46 9.83 -10.12 -10.35
C ASP A 46 8.89 -9.91 -9.16
N VAL A 47 8.59 -8.66 -8.82
CA VAL A 47 7.88 -8.28 -7.62
C VAL A 47 6.52 -7.70 -8.01
N PRO A 48 5.40 -8.23 -7.48
CA PRO A 48 4.08 -7.78 -7.88
C PRO A 48 3.79 -6.37 -7.32
N ASP A 49 3.11 -5.56 -8.13
CA ASP A 49 2.42 -4.38 -7.62
C ASP A 49 1.38 -4.84 -6.59
N PHE A 50 1.47 -4.29 -5.37
CA PHE A 50 0.53 -4.63 -4.30
C PHE A 50 -0.63 -3.65 -4.20
N TRP A 51 -0.78 -2.71 -5.13
CA TRP A 51 -1.84 -1.70 -5.14
C TRP A 51 -2.65 -1.77 -6.44
N PRO A 52 -3.91 -1.28 -6.46
CA PRO A 52 -4.69 -1.21 -7.68
C PRO A 52 -4.09 -0.19 -8.68
N LEU A 53 -4.13 -0.51 -9.97
CA LEU A 53 -3.80 0.46 -11.02
C LEU A 53 -4.90 1.51 -11.18
N ALA A 54 -4.62 2.57 -11.92
CA ALA A 54 -5.60 3.60 -12.25
C ALA A 54 -6.88 2.97 -12.85
N ASN A 55 -8.04 3.43 -12.36
CA ASN A 55 -9.37 2.91 -12.72
C ASN A 55 -9.67 1.46 -12.28
N GLN A 56 -8.82 0.84 -11.47
CA GLN A 56 -9.10 -0.45 -10.84
C GLN A 56 -9.52 -0.28 -9.38
N ILE A 57 -10.27 -1.27 -8.90
CA ILE A 57 -10.69 -1.37 -7.50
C ILE A 57 -10.16 -2.68 -6.95
N MET A 58 -9.46 -2.63 -5.82
CA MET A 58 -9.03 -3.83 -5.10
C MET A 58 -9.99 -4.09 -3.93
N ASN A 59 -10.68 -5.23 -3.98
CA ASN A 59 -11.60 -5.64 -2.92
C ASN A 59 -10.84 -6.40 -1.82
N CYS A 60 -10.87 -5.88 -0.60
CA CYS A 60 -10.19 -6.44 0.58
C CYS A 60 -11.17 -7.09 1.58
N GLY A 61 -12.39 -7.41 1.14
CA GLY A 61 -13.46 -7.98 1.96
C GLY A 61 -14.38 -6.90 2.52
N SER A 62 -13.97 -6.23 3.60
CA SER A 62 -14.76 -5.20 4.30
C SER A 62 -14.62 -3.79 3.73
N PHE A 63 -13.60 -3.57 2.91
CA PHE A 63 -13.34 -2.28 2.26
C PHE A 63 -12.74 -2.50 0.87
N ILE A 64 -12.80 -1.46 0.06
CA ILE A 64 -12.13 -1.38 -1.23
C ILE A 64 -11.00 -0.36 -1.18
N VAL A 65 -9.96 -0.60 -1.99
CA VAL A 65 -8.83 0.32 -2.20
C VAL A 65 -8.89 0.83 -3.63
N CYS A 66 -8.73 2.14 -3.80
CA CYS A 66 -8.64 2.79 -5.11
C CYS A 66 -7.44 3.74 -5.16
N LEU A 67 -6.66 3.70 -6.25
CA LEU A 67 -5.67 4.73 -6.56
C LEU A 67 -6.40 5.98 -7.07
N THR A 68 -6.23 7.11 -6.37
CA THR A 68 -6.89 8.37 -6.74
C THR A 68 -5.97 9.34 -7.46
N ASN A 69 -4.67 9.27 -7.18
CA ASN A 69 -3.68 10.15 -7.77
C ASN A 69 -2.31 9.45 -7.81
N GLU A 70 -1.54 9.71 -8.84
CA GLU A 70 -0.15 9.29 -8.95
C GLU A 70 0.64 10.45 -9.57
N TYR A 71 1.72 10.85 -8.92
CA TYR A 71 2.59 11.89 -9.42
C TYR A 71 4.05 11.59 -9.07
N PHE A 72 4.93 12.16 -9.88
CA PHE A 72 6.37 12.00 -9.76
C PHE A 72 7.00 13.30 -9.30
N GLU A 73 7.82 13.24 -8.25
CA GLU A 73 8.56 14.40 -7.76
C GLU A 73 9.95 13.96 -7.27
N TYR A 74 11.00 14.58 -7.82
CA TYR A 74 12.40 14.22 -7.63
C TYR A 74 12.70 12.76 -8.02
N GLU A 75 13.06 11.90 -7.07
CA GLU A 75 13.36 10.47 -7.25
C GLU A 75 12.23 9.59 -6.68
N TYR A 76 11.10 10.18 -6.32
CA TYR A 76 9.99 9.50 -5.65
C TYR A 76 8.72 9.50 -6.50
N ILE A 77 7.97 8.40 -6.38
CA ILE A 77 6.61 8.28 -6.89
C ILE A 77 5.66 8.36 -5.69
N TYR A 78 4.74 9.31 -5.76
CA TYR A 78 3.70 9.50 -4.77
C TYR A 78 2.40 8.92 -5.29
N ARG A 79 1.68 8.20 -4.42
CA ARG A 79 0.39 7.58 -4.72
C ARG A 79 -0.58 7.86 -3.59
N ASP A 80 -1.72 8.44 -3.95
CA ASP A 80 -2.81 8.67 -3.01
C ASP A 80 -3.83 7.54 -3.15
N PHE A 81 -4.20 6.94 -2.03
CA PHE A 81 -5.16 5.85 -1.97
C PHE A 81 -6.40 6.23 -1.17
N LEU A 82 -7.57 5.90 -1.71
CA LEU A 82 -8.83 5.96 -0.99
C LEU A 82 -9.23 4.56 -0.53
N LEU A 83 -9.37 4.39 0.78
CA LEU A 83 -9.93 3.18 1.38
C LEU A 83 -11.39 3.48 1.76
N ARG A 84 -12.33 2.70 1.22
CA ARG A 84 -13.77 2.88 1.45
C ARG A 84 -14.38 1.61 1.99
N SER A 85 -15.04 1.70 3.14
CA SER A 85 -15.85 0.59 3.66
C SER A 85 -16.93 0.21 2.66
N VAL A 86 -17.12 -1.10 2.48
CA VAL A 86 -18.30 -1.62 1.78
C VAL A 86 -19.34 -1.81 2.87
N GLU A 87 -20.18 -0.79 3.10
CA GLU A 87 -21.31 -0.93 4.04
C GLU A 87 -22.17 -2.15 3.63
N VAL A 88 -22.50 -2.99 4.61
CA VAL A 88 -23.52 -4.04 4.50
C VAL A 88 -24.83 -3.49 5.03
#